data_AF-A0A3A8GV44-F1
#
_entry.id   AF-A0A3A8GV44-F1
#
_cell.length_a   1.000
_cell.length_b   1.000
_cell.length_c   1.000
_cell.angle_alpha   90.00
_cell.angle_beta   90.00
_cell.angle_gamma   90.00
#
_symmetry.space_group_name_H-M   'P 1'
#
loop_
_entity.id
_entity.type
_entity.pdbx_description
1 polymer ?
#
loop_
_entity_poly.entity_id
_entity_poly.type
_entity_poly.pdbx_seq_one_letter_code
_entity_poly.pdbx_strand_id
1 'polypeptide(L)'
;MRPHPFWTVLLLALACASPRLYFLSNELQQLENNSKLIVAPGPWEHPDVPVVYADMGAVPDDLVLPALKTLMALPGATDACDANTGRPRPDATEYCLAVYRTPKDWRVSWPVRKQTGERGGCQPPMGGVVDQDFGSDLPIFGFAHNHPCGTDMSSADLRVFPAVRLGEARWTMIEYAVSPGGKPARDSRGRPIPAWAWLATGRADAPRFLKWNFEGDVFHWSEPERSWRLEAHCEPAPPSNIGSTLSPPKCYPR
;
A
#
# COMPACT_ATOMS: atom_id res chain seq x y z
N MET A 1 39.52 -42.66 -19.13
CA MET A 1 38.22 -42.02 -19.43
C MET A 1 38.33 -40.56 -19.04
N ARG A 2 38.25 -39.63 -19.99
CA ARG A 2 38.38 -38.18 -19.74
C ARG A 2 37.01 -37.62 -19.31
N PRO A 3 36.92 -36.82 -18.23
CA PRO A 3 35.66 -36.18 -17.86
C PRO A 3 35.32 -35.10 -18.90
N HIS A 4 34.07 -35.09 -19.37
CA HIS A 4 33.58 -34.08 -20.31
C HIS A 4 33.35 -32.75 -19.57
N PRO A 5 33.90 -31.62 -20.05
CA PRO A 5 33.79 -30.31 -19.40
C PRO A 5 32.43 -29.63 -19.61
N PHE A 6 31.48 -30.29 -20.31
CA PHE A 6 30.21 -29.68 -20.72
C PHE A 6 29.16 -29.63 -19.60
N TRP A 7 29.33 -30.37 -18.51
CA TRP A 7 28.32 -30.41 -17.44
C TRP A 7 28.46 -29.34 -16.37
N THR A 8 29.63 -28.71 -16.26
CA THR A 8 29.86 -27.69 -15.22
C THR A 8 29.29 -26.31 -15.60
N VAL A 9 29.04 -26.06 -16.89
CA VAL A 9 28.53 -24.75 -17.37
C VAL A 9 27.01 -24.63 -17.23
N LEU A 10 26.27 -25.73 -17.24
CA LEU A 10 24.79 -25.70 -17.21
C LEU A 10 24.20 -25.43 -15.81
N LEU A 11 24.95 -25.69 -14.73
CA LEU A 11 24.52 -25.44 -13.36
C LEU A 11 24.74 -23.99 -12.89
N LEU A 12 25.50 -23.18 -13.65
CA LEU A 12 25.77 -21.77 -13.32
C LEU A 12 24.76 -20.79 -13.92
N ALA A 13 23.87 -21.23 -14.82
CA ALA A 13 22.90 -20.36 -15.49
C ALA A 13 21.54 -20.22 -14.76
N LEU A 14 21.27 -21.05 -13.74
CA LEU A 14 20.01 -21.03 -12.98
C LEU A 14 20.09 -20.25 -11.66
N ALA A 15 21.27 -19.73 -11.29
CA ALA A 15 21.47 -18.95 -10.08
C ALA A 15 21.70 -17.48 -10.47
N CYS A 16 20.63 -16.66 -10.43
CA CYS A 16 20.66 -15.18 -10.26
C CYS A 16 19.33 -14.49 -10.67
N ALA A 17 18.19 -15.19 -10.69
CA ALA A 17 16.92 -14.48 -10.56
C ALA A 17 16.70 -14.22 -9.07
N SER A 18 17.18 -13.08 -8.56
CA SER A 18 16.77 -12.62 -7.23
C SER A 18 15.24 -12.62 -7.17
N PRO A 19 14.64 -13.12 -6.08
CA PRO A 19 13.18 -13.09 -5.94
C PRO A 19 12.72 -11.63 -6.09
N ARG A 20 11.70 -11.42 -6.93
CA ARG A 20 11.11 -10.10 -7.10
C ARG A 20 10.56 -9.65 -5.74
N LEU A 21 10.79 -8.39 -5.38
CA LEU A 21 10.30 -7.81 -4.12
C LEU A 21 9.15 -6.82 -4.34
N TYR A 22 9.09 -6.21 -5.53
CA TYR A 22 8.15 -5.16 -5.89
C TYR A 22 8.02 -5.03 -7.41
N PHE A 23 7.05 -4.22 -7.84
CA PHE A 23 6.90 -3.76 -9.23
C PHE A 23 7.15 -2.25 -9.35
N LEU A 24 7.66 -1.82 -10.50
CA LEU A 24 7.66 -0.40 -10.84
C LEU A 24 6.30 -0.01 -11.42
N SER A 25 5.80 1.17 -11.06
CA SER A 25 4.50 1.67 -11.55
C SER A 25 4.40 1.72 -13.07
N ASN A 26 5.52 1.96 -13.77
CA ASN A 26 5.59 2.00 -15.24
C ASN A 26 5.64 0.61 -15.90
N GLU A 27 5.84 -0.46 -15.14
CA GLU A 27 5.77 -1.85 -15.62
C GLU A 27 4.33 -2.38 -15.60
N LEU A 28 3.44 -1.71 -14.88
CA LEU A 28 2.09 -2.19 -14.61
C LEU A 28 1.09 -1.73 -15.68
N GLN A 29 0.06 -2.55 -15.88
CA GLN A 29 -1.09 -2.20 -16.71
C GLN A 29 -1.75 -0.93 -16.16
N GLN A 30 -2.04 0.01 -17.06
CA GLN A 30 -2.79 1.22 -16.78
C GLN A 30 -4.18 1.10 -17.42
N LEU A 31 -5.23 1.30 -16.62
CA LEU A 31 -6.58 1.36 -17.16
C LEU A 31 -6.82 2.72 -17.82
N GLU A 32 -7.54 2.72 -18.95
CA GLU A 32 -8.02 3.94 -19.61
C GLU A 32 -6.90 4.94 -19.98
N ASN A 33 -5.67 4.46 -20.19
CA ASN A 33 -4.47 5.29 -20.38
C ASN A 33 -4.26 6.33 -19.27
N ASN A 34 -4.79 6.07 -18.07
CA ASN A 34 -4.65 6.93 -16.91
C ASN A 34 -3.54 6.37 -16.03
N SER A 35 -2.42 7.10 -15.96
CA SER A 35 -1.27 6.69 -15.16
C SER A 35 -1.61 6.51 -13.69
N LYS A 36 -2.70 7.11 -13.18
CA LYS A 36 -3.19 6.92 -11.80
C LYS A 36 -3.88 5.57 -11.56
N LEU A 37 -4.40 4.93 -12.59
CA LEU A 37 -5.18 3.69 -12.53
C LEU A 37 -4.31 2.47 -12.86
N ILE A 38 -3.20 2.32 -12.14
CA ILE A 38 -2.36 1.13 -12.28
C ILE A 38 -3.02 -0.07 -11.60
N VAL A 39 -2.85 -1.24 -12.21
CA VAL A 39 -3.33 -2.52 -11.70
C VAL A 39 -2.15 -3.31 -11.15
N ALA A 40 -2.18 -3.62 -9.85
CA ALA A 40 -1.12 -4.41 -9.22
C ALA A 40 -1.41 -5.92 -9.31
N PRO A 41 -0.38 -6.78 -9.42
CA PRO A 41 -0.57 -8.21 -9.27
C PRO A 41 -0.79 -8.59 -7.80
N GLY A 42 -1.46 -9.71 -7.55
CA GLY A 42 -1.62 -10.30 -6.22
C GLY A 42 -1.78 -11.83 -6.26
N PRO A 43 -1.66 -12.53 -5.12
CA PRO A 43 -1.19 -12.01 -3.83
C PRO A 43 0.32 -11.72 -3.82
N TRP A 44 0.77 -10.91 -2.87
CA TRP A 44 2.20 -10.77 -2.59
C TRP A 44 2.75 -12.05 -1.97
N GLU A 45 3.60 -12.75 -2.71
CA GLU A 45 4.22 -14.01 -2.28
C GLU A 45 5.48 -13.73 -1.44
N HIS A 46 5.29 -13.31 -0.19
CA HIS A 46 6.37 -13.11 0.77
C HIS A 46 6.17 -14.01 2.01
N PRO A 47 7.23 -14.67 2.53
CA PRO A 47 7.11 -15.60 3.67
C PRO A 47 6.45 -15.00 4.91
N ASP A 48 6.67 -13.71 5.16
CA ASP A 48 6.13 -12.99 6.32
C ASP A 48 4.77 -12.31 6.06
N VAL A 49 4.20 -12.46 4.86
CA VAL A 49 2.91 -11.86 4.49
C VAL A 49 1.87 -12.98 4.32
N PRO A 50 0.97 -13.17 5.29
CA PRO A 50 0.04 -14.29 5.26
C PRO A 50 -1.14 -14.03 4.32
N VAL A 51 -1.81 -15.11 3.93
CA VAL A 51 -3.20 -15.09 3.46
C VAL A 51 -4.09 -15.39 4.66
N VAL A 52 -5.11 -14.56 4.92
CA VAL A 52 -5.90 -14.64 6.15
C VAL A 52 -7.35 -15.06 5.88
N TYR A 53 -7.79 -16.12 6.54
CA TYR A 53 -9.18 -16.59 6.51
C TYR A 53 -9.97 -15.94 7.65
N ALA A 54 -10.76 -14.91 7.33
CA ALA A 54 -11.56 -14.18 8.31
C ALA A 54 -12.91 -13.72 7.75
N ASP A 55 -13.82 -13.33 8.65
CA ASP A 55 -15.15 -12.81 8.29
C ASP A 55 -15.06 -11.53 7.42
N MET A 56 -16.13 -11.25 6.69
CA MET A 56 -16.21 -10.17 5.70
C MET A 56 -16.24 -8.78 6.31
N GLY A 57 -16.55 -8.66 7.61
CA GLY A 57 -16.93 -7.39 8.22
C GLY A 57 -15.78 -6.44 8.57
N ALA A 58 -14.54 -6.92 8.63
CA ALA A 58 -13.38 -6.11 9.02
C ALA A 58 -12.09 -6.61 8.38
N VAL A 59 -11.21 -5.67 8.04
CA VAL A 59 -9.87 -5.97 7.53
C VAL A 59 -9.04 -6.59 8.68
N PRO A 60 -8.43 -7.77 8.49
CA PRO A 60 -7.71 -8.45 9.56
C PRO A 60 -6.36 -7.79 9.88
N ASP A 61 -6.10 -7.55 11.17
CA ASP A 61 -4.83 -6.96 11.64
C ASP A 61 -3.64 -7.90 11.47
N ASP A 62 -3.87 -9.22 11.49
CA ASP A 62 -2.91 -10.28 11.21
C ASP A 62 -2.55 -10.39 9.72
N LEU A 63 -3.27 -9.71 8.82
CA LEU A 63 -2.83 -9.46 7.45
C LEU A 63 -2.05 -8.14 7.36
N VAL A 64 -2.64 -7.07 7.91
CA VAL A 64 -2.14 -5.70 7.73
C VAL A 64 -0.79 -5.50 8.40
N LEU A 65 -0.64 -5.86 9.68
CA LEU A 65 0.58 -5.57 10.43
C LEU A 65 1.81 -6.30 9.87
N PRO A 66 1.74 -7.61 9.49
CA PRO A 66 2.85 -8.26 8.84
C PRO A 66 3.17 -7.64 7.46
N ALA A 67 2.16 -7.26 6.68
CA ALA A 67 2.38 -6.57 5.41
C ALA A 67 3.09 -5.22 5.59
N LEU A 68 2.69 -4.41 6.57
CA LEU A 68 3.34 -3.12 6.90
C LEU A 68 4.78 -3.31 7.38
N LYS A 69 5.03 -4.29 8.26
CA LYS A 69 6.37 -4.65 8.73
C LYS A 69 7.27 -5.08 7.56
N THR A 70 6.74 -5.91 6.66
CA THR A 70 7.47 -6.37 5.47
C THR A 70 7.74 -5.22 4.49
N LEU A 71 6.79 -4.30 4.33
CA LEU A 71 6.95 -3.11 3.50
C LEU A 71 8.13 -2.25 3.98
N MET A 72 8.28 -2.08 5.30
CA MET A 72 9.38 -1.35 5.93
C MET A 72 10.76 -2.01 5.74
N ALA A 73 10.78 -3.32 5.49
CA ALA A 73 12.01 -4.07 5.23
C ALA A 73 12.48 -3.99 3.76
N LEU A 74 11.68 -3.39 2.87
CA LEU A 74 12.06 -3.22 1.47
C LEU A 74 13.22 -2.20 1.32
N PRO A 75 14.03 -2.33 0.25
CA PRO A 75 15.15 -1.43 0.03
C PRO A 75 14.72 0.04 0.02
N GLY A 76 15.35 0.85 0.87
CA GLY A 76 15.08 2.29 0.97
C GLY A 76 13.77 2.66 1.66
N ALA A 77 13.02 1.70 2.22
CA ALA A 77 11.71 1.94 2.81
C ALA A 77 11.74 2.54 4.22
N THR A 78 12.89 2.51 4.88
CA THR A 78 13.10 2.99 6.26
C THR A 78 14.50 3.58 6.43
N ASP A 79 14.66 4.46 7.42
CA ASP A 79 15.94 5.08 7.80
C ASP A 79 16.73 5.67 6.61
N ALA A 80 15.98 6.21 5.63
CA ALA A 80 16.52 6.76 4.39
C ALA A 80 16.43 8.29 4.36
N CYS A 81 16.52 8.92 5.53
CA CYS A 81 16.67 10.36 5.67
C CYS A 81 18.15 10.75 5.70
N ASP A 82 18.48 11.87 5.04
CA ASP A 82 19.77 12.51 5.15
C ASP A 82 19.87 13.19 6.52
N ALA A 83 20.89 12.81 7.30
CA ALA A 83 21.03 13.26 8.68
C ALA A 83 21.25 14.78 8.83
N ASN A 84 21.76 15.45 7.78
CA ASN A 84 22.07 16.87 7.82
C ASN A 84 20.86 17.74 7.44
N THR A 85 20.01 17.25 6.55
CA THR A 85 18.90 18.02 5.98
C THR A 85 17.52 17.54 6.44
N GLY A 86 17.42 16.33 7.00
CA GLY A 86 16.15 15.68 7.33
C GLY A 86 15.31 15.34 6.10
N ARG A 87 15.89 15.41 4.89
CA ARG A 87 15.20 15.11 3.63
C ARG A 87 15.43 13.67 3.22
N PRO A 88 14.53 13.08 2.41
CA PRO A 88 14.76 11.78 1.80
C PRO A 88 16.09 11.75 1.02
N ARG A 89 16.91 10.73 1.28
CA ARG A 89 18.11 10.41 0.49
C ARG A 89 17.73 9.93 -0.92
N PRO A 90 18.66 9.89 -1.89
CA PRO A 90 18.37 9.39 -3.23
C PRO A 90 17.89 7.94 -3.31
N ASP A 91 18.22 7.11 -2.32
CA ASP A 91 17.78 5.71 -2.19
C ASP A 91 16.43 5.57 -1.45
N ALA A 92 15.92 6.64 -0.84
CA ALA A 92 14.65 6.63 -0.13
C ALA A 92 13.50 6.27 -1.08
N THR A 93 12.68 5.32 -0.67
CA THR A 93 11.64 4.76 -1.52
C THR A 93 10.34 4.57 -0.75
N GLU A 94 9.26 5.10 -1.31
CA GLU A 94 7.91 4.75 -0.90
C GLU A 94 7.38 3.60 -1.77
N TYR A 95 6.74 2.66 -1.10
CA TYR A 95 6.03 1.53 -1.66
C TYR A 95 4.57 1.62 -1.27
N CYS A 96 3.69 1.31 -2.21
CA CYS A 96 2.24 1.27 -2.02
C CYS A 96 1.74 -0.16 -2.29
N LEU A 97 0.75 -0.63 -1.54
CA LEU A 97 0.03 -1.86 -1.85
C LEU A 97 -1.48 -1.69 -1.63
N ALA A 98 -2.27 -2.56 -2.23
CA ALA A 98 -3.70 -2.68 -1.96
C ALA A 98 -3.97 -3.81 -0.98
N VAL A 99 -4.92 -3.58 -0.07
CA VAL A 99 -5.55 -4.62 0.73
C VAL A 99 -6.85 -5.02 0.03
N TYR A 100 -6.99 -6.30 -0.29
CA TYR A 100 -8.15 -6.81 -1.01
C TYR A 100 -8.62 -8.14 -0.44
N ARG A 101 -9.78 -8.59 -0.92
CA ARG A 101 -10.36 -9.85 -0.48
C ARG A 101 -10.84 -10.66 -1.67
N THR A 102 -10.58 -11.95 -1.60
CA THR A 102 -11.13 -12.96 -2.51
C THR A 102 -12.45 -13.51 -1.94
N PRO A 103 -13.17 -14.37 -2.66
CA PRO A 103 -14.28 -15.13 -2.07
C PRO A 103 -13.89 -16.00 -0.86
N LYS A 104 -12.60 -16.30 -0.65
CA LYS A 104 -12.13 -17.23 0.38
C LYS A 104 -11.38 -16.55 1.53
N ASP A 105 -10.60 -15.51 1.24
CA ASP A 105 -9.56 -15.02 2.13
C ASP A 105 -9.19 -13.56 1.83
N TRP A 106 -8.46 -12.96 2.77
CA TRP A 106 -7.88 -11.63 2.69
C TRP A 106 -6.43 -11.71 2.23
N ARG A 107 -6.04 -10.78 1.36
CA ARG A 107 -4.73 -10.74 0.71
C ARG A 107 -4.26 -9.31 0.51
N VAL A 108 -2.98 -9.14 0.19
CA VAL A 108 -2.41 -7.86 -0.25
C VAL A 108 -1.78 -8.01 -1.62
N SER A 109 -1.83 -6.94 -2.42
CA SER A 109 -1.14 -6.88 -3.70
C SER A 109 0.36 -6.85 -3.50
N TRP A 110 1.11 -7.18 -4.55
CA TRP A 110 2.54 -6.88 -4.58
C TRP A 110 2.79 -5.38 -4.33
N PRO A 111 3.89 -5.02 -3.63
CA PRO A 111 4.29 -3.63 -3.46
C PRO A 111 4.63 -2.98 -4.78
N VAL A 112 4.20 -1.74 -4.95
CA VAL A 112 4.45 -0.92 -6.12
C VAL A 112 5.22 0.32 -5.70
N ARG A 113 6.27 0.65 -6.44
CA ARG A 113 7.03 1.89 -6.26
C ARG A 113 7.17 2.63 -7.58
N LYS A 114 7.52 3.90 -7.48
CA LYS A 114 7.97 4.68 -8.63
C LYS A 114 9.40 4.32 -9.04
N GLN A 115 9.77 4.71 -10.26
CA GLN A 115 11.15 4.64 -10.70
C GLN A 115 12.03 5.59 -9.87
N THR A 116 13.27 5.20 -9.59
CA THR A 116 14.23 6.06 -8.88
C THR A 116 14.37 7.41 -9.58
N GLY A 117 14.25 8.51 -8.82
CA GLY A 117 14.36 9.87 -9.34
C GLY A 117 13.03 10.49 -9.78
N GLU A 118 11.94 9.73 -9.85
CA GLU A 118 10.60 10.32 -10.00
C GLU A 118 10.19 11.08 -8.74
N ARG A 119 9.57 12.25 -8.91
CA ARG A 119 9.11 13.08 -7.80
C ARG A 119 7.79 12.57 -7.21
N GLY A 120 7.59 12.85 -5.93
CA GLY A 120 6.37 12.57 -5.18
C GLY A 120 6.32 11.14 -4.63
N GLY A 121 5.30 10.87 -3.82
CA GLY A 121 5.15 9.58 -3.14
C GLY A 121 4.81 8.40 -4.05
N CYS A 122 4.68 7.22 -3.47
CA CYS A 122 4.25 6.03 -4.22
C CYS A 122 2.84 6.24 -4.80
N GLN A 123 2.51 5.44 -5.81
CA GLN A 123 1.20 5.48 -6.41
C GLN A 123 0.43 4.22 -6.02
N PRO A 124 -0.68 4.35 -5.27
CA PRO A 124 -1.53 3.22 -4.95
C PRO A 124 -2.11 2.58 -6.21
N PRO A 125 -2.33 1.26 -6.22
CA PRO A 125 -2.95 0.57 -7.34
C PRO A 125 -4.46 0.84 -7.42
N MET A 126 -4.81 2.07 -7.77
CA MET A 126 -6.19 2.55 -7.88
C MET A 126 -6.97 1.86 -9.00
N GLY A 127 -6.29 1.24 -9.97
CA GLY A 127 -6.92 0.41 -11.00
C GLY A 127 -7.36 -0.97 -10.49
N GLY A 128 -6.98 -1.33 -9.26
CA GLY A 128 -7.33 -2.60 -8.62
C GLY A 128 -6.17 -3.60 -8.59
N VAL A 129 -6.52 -4.86 -8.38
CA VAL A 129 -5.59 -5.97 -8.27
C VAL A 129 -6.00 -7.06 -9.25
N VAL A 130 -5.03 -7.64 -9.97
CA VAL A 130 -5.20 -8.90 -10.69
C VAL A 130 -4.65 -10.01 -9.81
N ASP A 131 -5.54 -10.72 -9.14
CA ASP A 131 -5.18 -11.88 -8.33
C ASP A 131 -4.97 -13.11 -9.22
N GLN A 132 -3.92 -13.88 -8.94
CA GLN A 132 -3.54 -15.05 -9.73
C GLN A 132 -4.59 -16.16 -9.74
N ASP A 133 -5.41 -16.27 -8.69
CA ASP A 133 -6.43 -17.32 -8.52
C ASP A 133 -7.83 -16.82 -8.89
N PHE A 134 -8.11 -15.53 -8.69
CA PHE A 134 -9.47 -14.97 -8.74
C PHE A 134 -9.68 -13.83 -9.77
N GLY A 135 -8.64 -13.44 -10.51
CA GLY A 135 -8.75 -12.43 -11.56
C GLY A 135 -8.84 -10.99 -11.01
N SER A 136 -9.45 -10.09 -11.77
CA SER A 136 -9.28 -8.64 -11.60
C SER A 136 -10.45 -7.88 -10.98
N ASP A 137 -11.63 -8.49 -10.83
CA ASP A 137 -12.82 -7.80 -10.28
C ASP A 137 -12.99 -8.09 -8.79
N LEU A 138 -11.97 -7.75 -8.00
CA LEU A 138 -11.94 -7.97 -6.55
C LEU A 138 -12.11 -6.64 -5.79
N PRO A 139 -12.87 -6.64 -4.67
CA PRO A 139 -13.02 -5.46 -3.85
C PRO A 139 -11.71 -5.07 -3.15
N ILE A 140 -11.34 -3.81 -3.30
CA ILE A 140 -10.22 -3.16 -2.60
C ILE A 140 -10.75 -2.50 -1.34
N PHE A 141 -10.19 -2.86 -0.20
CA PHE A 141 -10.58 -2.37 1.13
C PHE A 141 -9.71 -1.23 1.63
N GLY A 142 -8.67 -0.88 0.88
CA GLY A 142 -7.79 0.20 1.24
C GLY A 142 -6.40 0.07 0.64
N PHE A 143 -5.57 1.04 0.97
CA PHE A 143 -4.19 1.09 0.54
C PHE A 143 -3.26 1.29 1.71
N ALA A 144 -2.09 0.65 1.65
CA ALA A 144 -1.03 0.87 2.61
C ALA A 144 0.19 1.46 1.90
N HIS A 145 0.94 2.32 2.60
CA HIS A 145 2.25 2.76 2.15
C HIS A 145 3.22 2.95 3.31
N ASN A 146 4.50 3.18 3.00
CA ASN A 146 5.52 3.55 3.99
C ASN A 146 6.00 5.00 3.80
N HIS A 147 6.58 5.56 4.87
CA HIS A 147 7.39 6.78 4.80
C HIS A 147 8.86 6.47 5.12
N PRO A 148 9.77 6.63 4.14
CA PRO A 148 11.18 6.23 4.30
C PRO A 148 11.98 7.11 5.26
N CYS A 149 11.42 8.27 5.61
CA CYS A 149 12.03 9.28 6.46
C CYS A 149 11.42 9.35 7.86
N GLY A 150 10.56 8.39 8.22
CA GLY A 150 9.91 8.38 9.52
C GLY A 150 8.95 9.56 9.75
N THR A 151 8.51 10.22 8.67
CA THR A 151 7.59 11.36 8.74
C THR A 151 6.18 10.91 9.10
N ASP A 152 5.46 11.78 9.80
CA ASP A 152 4.03 11.63 10.03
C ASP A 152 3.22 11.71 8.74
N MET A 153 1.92 11.46 8.87
CA MET A 153 0.94 11.53 7.79
C MET A 153 0.87 12.93 7.17
N SER A 154 0.83 12.97 5.84
CA SER A 154 0.72 14.17 5.03
C SER A 154 -0.74 14.44 4.59
N SER A 155 -1.00 15.64 4.09
CA SER A 155 -2.33 15.96 3.51
C SER A 155 -2.62 15.13 2.26
N ALA A 156 -1.58 14.64 1.57
CA ALA A 156 -1.77 13.76 0.42
C ALA A 156 -2.28 12.38 0.86
N ASP A 157 -1.74 11.84 1.95
CA ASP A 157 -2.10 10.53 2.50
C ASP A 157 -3.58 10.48 2.89
N LEU A 158 -4.07 11.55 3.53
CA LEU A 158 -5.48 11.68 3.92
C LEU A 158 -6.47 11.71 2.75
N ARG A 159 -6.01 11.82 1.50
CA ARG A 159 -6.87 11.75 0.31
C ARG A 159 -6.81 10.41 -0.39
N VAL A 160 -5.97 9.48 0.05
CA VAL A 160 -5.79 8.19 -0.61
C VAL A 160 -6.86 7.21 -0.12
N PHE A 161 -7.87 7.00 -0.95
CA PHE A 161 -8.93 6.00 -0.74
C PHE A 161 -9.26 5.28 -2.05
N PRO A 162 -9.86 4.08 -2.00
CA PRO A 162 -10.34 3.37 -3.19
C PRO A 162 -11.20 4.26 -4.09
N ALA A 163 -11.17 4.00 -5.40
CA ALA A 163 -11.94 4.76 -6.38
C ALA A 163 -12.92 3.85 -7.14
N VAL A 164 -14.07 4.40 -7.53
CA VAL A 164 -15.06 3.74 -8.40
C VAL A 164 -15.20 4.45 -9.72
N ARG A 165 -15.45 3.68 -10.76
CA ARG A 165 -15.89 4.18 -12.05
C ARG A 165 -17.37 4.56 -12.00
N LEU A 166 -17.65 5.85 -12.18
CA LEU A 166 -18.97 6.43 -12.41
C LEU A 166 -19.14 6.68 -13.91
N GLY A 167 -19.99 5.88 -14.56
CA GLY A 167 -20.25 5.99 -16.00
C GLY A 167 -19.02 5.70 -16.86
N GLU A 168 -18.99 6.21 -18.09
CA GLU A 168 -17.99 5.79 -19.07
C GLU A 168 -16.58 6.36 -18.84
N ALA A 169 -16.38 7.40 -18.00
CA ALA A 169 -15.08 8.08 -17.94
C ALA A 169 -14.74 8.83 -16.63
N ARG A 170 -15.45 8.62 -15.51
CA ARG A 170 -15.17 9.35 -14.26
C ARG A 170 -14.86 8.40 -13.13
N TRP A 171 -13.65 8.48 -12.59
CA TRP A 171 -13.32 7.79 -11.34
C TRP A 171 -13.51 8.75 -10.16
N THR A 172 -14.29 8.35 -9.16
CA THR A 172 -14.43 9.08 -7.90
C THR A 172 -13.85 8.27 -6.76
N MET A 173 -13.13 8.92 -5.85
CA MET A 173 -12.73 8.29 -4.60
C MET A 173 -13.99 8.00 -3.78
N ILE A 174 -13.99 6.88 -3.07
CA ILE A 174 -15.11 6.44 -2.24
C ILE A 174 -14.65 6.04 -0.85
N GLU A 175 -15.57 6.19 0.09
CA GLU A 175 -15.40 5.90 1.52
C GLU A 175 -15.44 4.39 1.84
N TYR A 176 -15.81 3.57 0.85
CA TYR A 176 -16.12 2.15 1.02
C TYR A 176 -15.21 1.28 0.16
N ALA A 177 -15.17 -0.01 0.47
CA ALA A 177 -14.46 -0.97 -0.36
C ALA A 177 -15.21 -1.23 -1.68
N VAL A 178 -14.49 -1.35 -2.79
CA VAL A 178 -15.09 -1.51 -4.13
C VAL A 178 -14.21 -2.28 -5.08
N SER A 179 -14.83 -3.03 -6.00
CA SER A 179 -14.13 -3.63 -7.11
C SER A 179 -13.93 -2.64 -8.27
N PRO A 180 -12.98 -2.90 -9.19
CA PRO A 180 -12.81 -2.08 -10.40
C PRO A 180 -14.09 -1.94 -11.25
N GLY A 181 -14.99 -2.94 -11.23
CA GLY A 181 -16.31 -2.85 -11.83
C GLY A 181 -17.30 -1.88 -11.16
N GLY A 182 -16.90 -1.20 -10.09
CA GLY A 182 -17.73 -0.22 -9.37
C GLY A 182 -18.71 -0.84 -8.38
N LYS A 183 -18.55 -2.13 -8.05
CA LYS A 183 -19.44 -2.83 -7.11
C LYS A 183 -18.96 -2.69 -5.66
N PRO A 184 -19.71 -2.01 -4.77
CA PRO A 184 -19.32 -1.88 -3.37
C PRO A 184 -19.30 -3.25 -2.67
N ALA A 185 -18.28 -3.49 -1.84
CA ALA A 185 -18.25 -4.65 -0.96
C ALA A 185 -19.29 -4.50 0.15
N ARG A 186 -19.92 -5.61 0.52
CA ARG A 186 -20.98 -5.64 1.54
C ARG A 186 -20.73 -6.73 2.58
N ASP A 187 -21.07 -6.44 3.83
CA ASP A 187 -21.06 -7.41 4.92
C ASP A 187 -22.21 -8.44 4.78
N SER A 188 -22.28 -9.41 5.69
CA SER A 188 -23.34 -10.42 5.73
C SER A 188 -24.76 -9.86 5.92
N ARG A 189 -24.87 -8.58 6.33
CA ARG A 189 -26.14 -7.84 6.49
C ARG A 189 -26.43 -6.92 5.31
N GLY A 190 -25.61 -6.97 4.26
CA GLY A 190 -25.75 -6.14 3.06
C GLY A 190 -25.28 -4.69 3.23
N ARG A 191 -24.61 -4.33 4.32
CA ARG A 191 -24.11 -2.97 4.55
C ARG A 191 -22.76 -2.76 3.86
N PRO A 192 -22.51 -1.57 3.28
CA PRO A 192 -21.19 -1.24 2.74
C PRO A 192 -20.10 -1.40 3.80
N ILE A 193 -18.95 -1.94 3.39
CA ILE A 193 -17.78 -2.07 4.27
C ILE A 193 -16.87 -0.86 4.05
N PRO A 194 -16.46 -0.13 5.10
CA PRO A 194 -15.62 1.05 4.96
C PRO A 194 -14.24 0.69 4.43
N ALA A 195 -13.68 1.60 3.62
CA ALA A 195 -12.29 1.56 3.24
C ALA A 195 -11.41 2.19 4.33
N TRP A 196 -10.16 1.73 4.37
CA TRP A 196 -9.14 2.23 5.29
C TRP A 196 -7.89 2.61 4.51
N ALA A 197 -7.01 3.35 5.16
CA ALA A 197 -5.66 3.53 4.67
C ALA A 197 -4.67 3.34 5.81
N TRP A 198 -3.47 2.89 5.47
CA TRP A 198 -2.44 2.54 6.43
C TRP A 198 -1.09 3.17 6.07
N LEU A 199 -0.35 3.57 7.10
CA LEU A 199 0.99 4.10 6.98
C LEU A 199 1.93 3.32 7.90
N ALA A 200 3.05 2.87 7.34
CA ALA A 200 4.20 2.40 8.08
C ALA A 200 5.29 3.48 8.12
N THR A 201 5.66 3.95 9.30
CA THR A 201 6.64 5.03 9.48
C THR A 201 7.53 4.76 10.70
N GLY A 202 8.35 5.72 11.10
CA GLY A 202 9.35 5.58 12.15
C GLY A 202 10.66 4.95 11.66
N ARG A 203 11.44 4.44 12.61
CA ARG A 203 12.74 3.81 12.38
C ARG A 203 12.60 2.29 12.31
N ALA A 204 13.57 1.59 11.73
CA ALA A 204 13.51 0.12 11.66
C ALA A 204 13.44 -0.56 13.04
N ASP A 205 14.10 0.01 14.05
CA ASP A 205 14.11 -0.46 15.45
C ASP A 205 12.90 0.03 16.28
N ALA A 206 12.15 1.00 15.76
CA ALA A 206 11.01 1.61 16.41
C ALA A 206 9.94 1.98 15.37
N PRO A 207 9.32 0.97 14.72
CA PRO A 207 8.31 1.21 13.70
C PRO A 207 7.03 1.74 14.33
N ARG A 208 6.34 2.61 13.60
CA ARG A 208 5.02 3.13 13.96
C ARG A 208 4.05 2.83 12.84
N PHE A 209 2.92 2.23 13.20
CA PHE A 209 1.86 1.90 12.25
C PHE A 209 0.65 2.77 12.56
N LEU A 210 0.18 3.47 11.54
CA LEU A 210 -1.02 4.28 11.59
C LEU A 210 -2.06 3.71 10.64
N LYS A 211 -3.33 3.90 11.00
CA LYS A 211 -4.44 3.74 10.06
C LYS A 211 -5.43 4.88 10.23
N TRP A 212 -6.17 5.19 9.17
CA TRP A 212 -7.23 6.18 9.23
C TRP A 212 -8.42 5.77 8.37
N ASN A 213 -9.57 6.32 8.74
CA ASN A 213 -10.81 6.18 7.99
C ASN A 213 -11.11 7.47 7.20
N PHE A 214 -12.17 7.44 6.40
CA PHE A 214 -12.60 8.59 5.61
C PHE A 214 -13.10 9.76 6.47
N GLU A 215 -13.48 9.51 7.73
CA GLU A 215 -13.91 10.53 8.68
C GLU A 215 -12.72 11.35 9.20
N GLY A 216 -11.48 10.91 8.96
CA GLY A 216 -10.27 11.58 9.44
C GLY A 216 -9.82 11.09 10.82
N ASP A 217 -10.47 10.08 11.40
CA ASP A 217 -10.00 9.46 12.64
C ASP A 217 -8.74 8.65 12.37
N VAL A 218 -7.68 8.95 13.12
CA VAL A 218 -6.36 8.33 13.01
C VAL A 218 -6.10 7.48 14.23
N PHE A 219 -5.66 6.26 13.99
CA PHE A 219 -5.33 5.28 15.01
C PHE A 219 -3.87 4.88 14.91
N HIS A 220 -3.20 4.72 16.04
CA HIS A 220 -1.90 4.06 16.11
C HIS A 220 -2.03 2.64 16.61
N TRP A 221 -1.16 1.76 16.13
CA TRP A 221 -1.04 0.43 16.69
C TRP A 221 -0.27 0.44 18.01
N SER A 222 -0.88 -0.08 19.06
CA SER A 222 -0.24 -0.34 20.35
C SER A 222 0.16 -1.81 20.42
N GLU A 223 1.45 -2.09 20.26
CA GLU A 223 1.99 -3.45 20.35
C GLU A 223 1.74 -4.10 21.72
N PRO A 224 1.93 -3.41 22.87
CA PRO A 224 1.68 -4.01 24.19
C PRO A 224 0.22 -4.44 24.38
N GLU A 225 -0.73 -3.69 23.82
CA GLU A 225 -2.16 -3.94 24.00
C GLU A 225 -2.77 -4.72 22.83
N ARG A 226 -1.96 -4.97 21.79
CA ARG A 226 -2.37 -5.58 20.51
C ARG A 226 -3.68 -4.98 19.98
N SER A 227 -3.75 -3.64 19.97
CA SER A 227 -4.96 -2.92 19.59
C SER A 227 -4.66 -1.59 18.91
N TRP A 228 -5.60 -1.14 18.07
CA TRP A 228 -5.57 0.19 17.49
C TRP A 228 -6.15 1.22 18.48
N ARG A 229 -5.35 2.22 18.82
CA ARG A 229 -5.71 3.31 19.72
C ARG A 229 -5.95 4.57 18.91
N LEU A 230 -7.11 5.17 19.10
CA LEU A 230 -7.41 6.47 18.52
C LEU A 230 -6.37 7.49 19.03
N GLU A 231 -5.70 8.15 18.11
CA GLU A 231 -4.62 9.09 18.40
C GLU A 231 -5.06 10.53 18.14
N ALA A 232 -5.73 10.76 17.01
CA ALA A 232 -6.11 12.08 16.57
C ALA A 232 -7.30 12.04 15.62
N HIS A 233 -7.85 13.21 15.37
CA HIS A 233 -8.74 13.48 14.25
C HIS A 233 -8.06 14.48 13.31
N CYS A 234 -7.92 14.16 12.04
CA CYS A 234 -7.17 14.96 11.08
C CYS A 234 -8.03 15.46 9.92
N GLU A 235 -7.92 16.76 9.66
CA GLU A 235 -8.56 17.43 8.53
C GLU A 235 -7.51 17.86 7.51
N PRO A 236 -7.74 17.66 6.20
CA PRO A 236 -6.88 18.23 5.17
C PRO A 236 -6.78 19.74 5.31
N ALA A 237 -5.56 20.28 5.33
CA ALA A 237 -5.37 21.72 5.42
C ALA A 237 -5.70 22.40 4.07
N PRO A 238 -6.35 23.58 4.08
CA PRO A 238 -6.58 24.35 2.88
C PRO A 238 -5.24 24.77 2.23
N PRO A 239 -5.19 24.96 0.90
CA PRO A 239 -3.98 25.43 0.23
C PRO A 239 -3.51 26.76 0.81
N SER A 240 -2.22 26.88 1.09
CA SER A 240 -1.63 28.17 1.44
C SER A 240 -1.56 29.07 0.20
N ASN A 241 -1.85 30.37 0.37
CA ASN A 241 -1.80 31.37 -0.71
C ASN A 241 -0.38 31.62 -1.29
N ILE A 242 0.64 30.90 -0.80
CA ILE A 242 2.04 31.02 -1.21
C ILE A 242 2.54 29.59 -1.47
N GLY A 243 2.48 29.13 -2.72
CA GLY A 243 3.02 27.83 -3.16
C GLY A 243 1.97 26.73 -3.30
N SER A 244 2.10 25.94 -4.38
CA SER A 244 1.22 24.83 -4.76
C SER A 244 1.31 23.60 -3.86
N THR A 245 2.02 23.68 -2.74
CA THR A 245 2.14 22.62 -1.76
C THR A 245 1.07 22.80 -0.68
N LEU A 246 0.10 21.88 -0.65
CA LEU A 246 -0.88 21.81 0.44
C LEU A 246 -0.13 21.65 1.77
N SER A 247 -0.52 22.44 2.78
CA SER A 247 0.04 22.35 4.12
C SER A 247 -0.16 20.96 4.71
N PRO A 248 0.67 20.51 5.67
CA PRO A 248 0.41 19.31 6.46
C PRO A 248 -1.00 19.35 7.07
N PRO A 249 -1.62 18.18 7.30
CA PRO A 249 -2.98 18.13 7.79
C PRO A 249 -3.05 18.72 9.20
N LYS A 250 -4.21 19.28 9.54
CA LYS A 250 -4.45 19.72 10.92
C LYS A 250 -5.01 18.55 11.69
N CYS A 251 -4.16 17.98 12.55
CA CYS A 251 -4.53 16.90 13.44
C CYS A 251 -4.77 17.44 14.85
N TYR A 252 -5.93 17.09 15.40
CA TYR A 252 -6.34 17.45 16.74
C TYR A 252 -6.22 16.20 17.62
N PRO A 253 -5.32 16.19 18.62
CA PRO A 253 -5.20 15.08 19.55
C PRO A 253 -6.48 14.96 20.39
N ARG A 254 -6.79 13.75 20.85
CA ARG A 254 -7.85 13.51 21.84
C ARG A 254 -7.32 13.44 23.26
#